data_AF-R7U0I9-F1
#
_entry.id   AF-R7U0I9-F1
#
_cell.length_a   1.000
_cell.length_b   1.000
_cell.length_c   1.000
_cell.angle_alpha   90.00
_cell.angle_beta   90.00
_cell.angle_gamma   90.00
#
_symmetry.space_group_name_H-M   'P 1'
#
loop_
_entity.id
_entity.type
_entity.pdbx_description
1 polymer ?
#
loop_
_entity_poly.entity_id
_entity_poly.type
_entity_poly.pdbx_seq_one_letter_code
_entity_poly.pdbx_strand_id
1 'polypeptide(L)'
;MLVWAPHREVGDVKLDEYIHVAKEKHGYNVEQALGMLFWHKHSVDKALTDLANFTPFPDDWTVEDKVLFEQAFSFHGKSFHRIRQMLPDKSIASLVKYYYSWKKTRSRTSLMDRQARKLTNNKEERYNTCISHVLNFISYFLFFFFSQ
;
A
#
# COMPACT_ATOMS: atom_id res chain seq x y z
N MET A 1 17.39 8.97 9.02
CA MET A 1 17.07 8.72 7.61
C MET A 1 15.89 9.62 7.27
N LEU A 2 16.09 10.66 6.47
CA LEU A 2 15.03 11.60 6.07
C LEU A 2 14.39 11.07 4.79
N VAL A 3 13.09 10.79 4.83
CA VAL A 3 12.32 10.26 3.69
C VAL A 3 11.83 11.38 2.76
N TRP A 4 11.73 12.61 3.28
CA TRP A 4 11.36 13.81 2.54
C TRP A 4 11.81 15.07 3.29
N ALA A 5 12.18 16.13 2.57
CA ALA A 5 12.40 17.45 3.14
C ALA A 5 11.71 18.50 2.25
N PRO A 6 10.97 19.47 2.82
CA PRO A 6 10.37 20.54 2.03
C PRO A 6 11.48 21.37 1.36
N HIS A 7 11.53 21.30 0.03
CA HIS A 7 12.50 22.04 -0.78
C HIS A 7 11.86 23.29 -1.36
N ARG A 8 12.46 24.46 -1.12
CA ARG A 8 11.88 25.78 -1.47
C ARG A 8 11.97 26.14 -2.96
N GLU A 9 12.61 25.30 -3.77
CA GLU A 9 12.86 25.59 -5.19
C GLU A 9 11.73 25.15 -6.13
N VAL A 10 10.90 24.19 -5.71
CA VAL A 10 9.74 23.77 -6.51
C VAL A 10 8.52 24.53 -6.02
N GLY A 11 7.97 25.40 -6.86
CA GLY A 11 6.72 26.09 -6.54
C GLY A 11 5.56 25.10 -6.44
N ASP A 12 4.70 25.27 -5.44
CA ASP A 12 3.59 24.36 -5.12
C ASP A 12 2.72 24.03 -6.35
N VAL A 13 2.51 25.01 -7.23
CA VAL A 13 1.73 24.84 -8.48
C VAL A 13 2.35 23.80 -9.42
N LYS A 14 3.68 23.79 -9.58
CA LYS A 14 4.37 22.83 -10.44
C LYS A 14 4.39 21.43 -9.83
N LEU A 15 4.43 21.36 -8.49
CA LEU A 15 4.38 20.10 -7.76
C LEU A 15 2.99 19.46 -7.90
N ASP A 16 1.92 20.24 -7.76
CA ASP A 16 0.55 19.77 -7.93
C ASP A 16 0.29 19.30 -9.36
N GLU A 17 0.79 20.02 -10.36
CA GLU A 17 0.71 19.61 -11.77
C GLU A 17 1.43 18.28 -12.00
N TYR A 18 2.64 18.11 -11.44
CA TYR A 18 3.37 16.85 -11.50
C TYR A 18 2.60 15.69 -10.86
N ILE A 19 2.05 15.87 -9.65
CA ILE A 19 1.27 14.85 -8.96
C ILE A 19 0.01 14.49 -9.76
N HIS A 20 -0.66 15.48 -10.35
CA HIS A 20 -1.81 15.27 -11.21
C HIS A 20 -1.46 14.41 -12.44
N VAL A 21 -0.37 14.74 -13.14
CA VAL A 21 0.10 13.97 -14.31
C VAL A 21 0.51 12.55 -13.91
N ALA A 22 1.23 12.38 -12.80
CA ALA A 22 1.64 11.06 -12.31
C ALA A 22 0.43 10.18 -11.98
N LYS A 23 -0.63 10.76 -11.43
CA LYS A 23 -1.85 10.03 -11.07
C LYS A 23 -2.73 9.71 -12.28
N GLU A 24 -3.06 10.71 -13.10
CA GLU A 24 -4.01 10.56 -14.20
C GLU A 24 -3.42 9.80 -15.40
N LYS A 25 -2.15 10.08 -15.73
CA LYS A 25 -1.52 9.51 -16.93
C LYS A 25 -0.86 8.16 -16.67
N HIS A 26 -0.37 7.95 -15.45
CA HIS A 26 0.47 6.80 -15.11
C HIS A 26 -0.05 5.97 -13.90
N GLY A 27 -1.12 6.40 -13.24
CA GLY A 27 -1.75 5.63 -12.15
C GLY A 27 -0.95 5.59 -10.84
N TYR A 28 0.05 6.47 -10.66
CA TYR A 28 0.83 6.50 -9.43
C TYR A 28 0.03 7.03 -8.24
N ASN A 29 0.37 6.54 -7.05
CA ASN A 29 -0.06 7.16 -5.80
C ASN A 29 0.83 8.38 -5.48
N VAL A 30 0.34 9.24 -4.58
CA VAL A 30 1.03 10.49 -4.22
C VAL A 30 2.40 10.21 -3.59
N GLU A 31 2.52 9.17 -2.77
CA GLU A 31 3.77 8.81 -2.08
C GLU A 31 4.85 8.32 -3.06
N GLN A 32 4.46 7.58 -4.09
CA GLN A 32 5.31 7.11 -5.17
C GLN A 32 5.78 8.28 -6.03
N ALA A 33 4.87 9.19 -6.40
CA ALA A 33 5.22 10.40 -7.15
C ALA A 33 6.22 11.26 -6.35
N LEU A 34 5.96 11.48 -5.06
CA LEU A 34 6.88 12.22 -4.19
C LEU A 34 8.22 11.49 -4.00
N GLY A 35 8.21 10.16 -3.87
CA GLY A 35 9.43 9.34 -3.79
C GLY A 35 10.29 9.45 -5.05
N MET A 36 9.67 9.42 -6.24
CA MET A 36 10.33 9.64 -7.53
C MET A 36 10.92 11.06 -7.60
N LEU A 37 10.15 12.07 -7.20
CA LEU A 37 10.63 13.45 -7.20
C LEU A 37 11.84 13.66 -6.26
N PHE A 38 11.81 13.02 -5.07
CA PHE A 38 12.93 13.03 -4.13
C PHE A 38 14.19 12.39 -4.74
N TRP A 39 14.03 11.25 -5.43
CA TRP A 39 15.12 10.55 -6.11
C TRP A 39 15.85 11.42 -7.14
N HIS A 40 15.08 12.26 -7.86
CA HIS A 40 15.63 13.20 -8.84
C HIS A 40 16.05 14.55 -8.22
N LYS A 41 16.23 14.62 -6.90
CA LYS A 41 16.63 15.84 -6.18
C LYS A 41 15.69 17.02 -6.48
N HIS A 42 14.39 16.76 -6.54
CA HIS A 42 13.34 17.75 -6.84
C HIS A 42 13.33 18.30 -8.28
N SER A 43 13.94 17.59 -9.24
CA SER A 43 13.82 17.90 -10.66
C SER A 43 12.57 17.25 -11.27
N VAL A 44 11.56 18.08 -11.59
CA VAL A 44 10.27 17.62 -12.13
C VAL A 44 10.42 16.98 -13.52
N ASP A 45 11.22 17.56 -14.41
CA ASP A 45 11.36 17.08 -15.79
C ASP A 45 11.97 15.68 -15.88
N LYS A 46 12.98 15.42 -15.04
CA LYS A 46 13.62 14.10 -14.93
C LYS A 46 12.65 13.08 -14.35
N ALA A 47 11.94 13.46 -13.29
CA ALA A 47 10.94 12.61 -12.68
C ALA A 47 9.80 12.27 -13.66
N LEU A 48 9.33 13.23 -14.46
CA LEU A 48 8.29 13.01 -15.50
C LEU A 48 8.73 12.02 -16.57
N THR A 49 9.98 12.09 -17.02
CA THR A 49 10.51 11.18 -18.04
C THR A 49 10.55 9.74 -17.53
N ASP A 50 10.92 9.57 -16.26
CA ASP A 50 11.02 8.26 -15.63
C ASP A 50 9.69 7.69 -15.12
N LEU A 51 8.63 8.51 -15.00
CA LEU A 51 7.27 8.00 -14.70
C LEU A 51 6.79 6.97 -15.72
N ALA A 52 7.19 7.06 -16.99
CA ALA A 52 6.82 6.07 -17.99
C ALA A 52 7.54 4.73 -17.75
N ASN A 53 8.80 4.79 -17.30
CA ASN A 53 9.70 3.63 -17.16
C ASN A 53 9.42 2.81 -15.89
N PHE A 54 8.94 3.46 -14.82
CA PHE A 54 8.70 2.81 -13.53
C PHE A 54 7.24 2.51 -13.27
N THR A 55 6.38 2.51 -14.31
CA THR A 55 4.93 2.32 -14.14
C THR A 55 4.72 1.02 -13.36
N PRO A 56 4.27 1.09 -12.08
CA PRO A 56 4.16 -0.10 -11.26
C PRO A 56 3.17 -1.03 -11.96
N PHE A 57 3.51 -2.32 -11.99
CA PHE A 57 2.57 -3.34 -12.44
C PHE A 57 1.23 -3.12 -11.71
N PRO A 58 0.11 -3.01 -12.44
CA PRO A 58 -1.20 -2.81 -11.82
C PRO A 58 -1.44 -3.91 -10.79
N ASP A 59 -2.13 -3.57 -9.70
CA ASP A 59 -2.40 -4.51 -8.60
C ASP A 59 -3.15 -5.73 -9.18
N ASP A 60 -2.50 -6.90 -9.21
CA ASP A 60 -2.97 -8.15 -9.86
C ASP A 60 -4.19 -8.79 -9.16
N TRP A 61 -5.00 -8.01 -8.45
CA TRP A 61 -6.15 -8.48 -7.68
C TRP A 61 -7.45 -8.23 -8.44
N THR A 62 -7.96 -9.30 -9.04
CA THR A 62 -9.26 -9.27 -9.72
C THR A 62 -10.41 -9.20 -8.70
N VAL A 63 -11.63 -8.94 -9.18
CA VAL A 63 -12.81 -8.95 -8.31
C VAL A 63 -13.03 -10.36 -7.73
N GLU A 64 -12.77 -11.38 -8.55
CA GLU A 64 -12.86 -12.79 -8.18
C GLU A 64 -11.86 -13.14 -7.08
N ASP A 65 -10.61 -12.69 -7.20
CA ASP A 65 -9.57 -12.90 -6.18
C ASP A 65 -9.98 -12.30 -4.83
N LYS A 66 -10.60 -11.11 -4.84
CA LYS A 66 -11.06 -10.42 -3.63
C LYS A 66 -12.19 -11.19 -2.94
N VAL A 67 -13.16 -11.69 -3.71
CA VAL A 67 -14.26 -12.52 -3.18
C VAL A 67 -13.71 -13.83 -2.59
N LEU A 68 -12.81 -14.50 -3.30
CA LEU A 68 -12.15 -15.72 -2.81
C LEU A 68 -11.36 -15.47 -1.52
N PHE A 69 -10.65 -14.34 -1.43
CA PHE A 69 -9.95 -13.95 -0.20
C PHE A 69 -10.92 -13.77 0.97
N GLU A 70 -12.03 -13.05 0.77
CA GLU A 70 -13.02 -12.83 1.84
C GLU A 70 -13.64 -14.13 2.32
N GLN A 71 -13.99 -15.02 1.39
CA GLN A 71 -14.53 -16.33 1.69
C GLN A 71 -13.51 -17.18 2.46
N ALA A 72 -12.29 -17.30 1.94
CA ALA A 72 -11.20 -18.04 2.58
C ALA A 72 -10.87 -17.51 3.98
N PHE A 73 -10.86 -16.18 4.15
CA PHE A 73 -10.64 -15.54 5.44
C PHE A 73 -11.79 -15.80 6.41
N SER A 74 -13.05 -15.84 5.94
CA SER A 74 -14.21 -16.18 6.78
C SER A 74 -14.11 -17.59 7.36
N PHE A 75 -13.58 -18.56 6.60
CA PHE A 75 -13.43 -19.94 7.05
C PHE A 75 -12.15 -20.19 7.86
N HIS A 76 -11.04 -19.55 7.50
CA HIS A 76 -9.71 -19.90 8.01
C HIS A 76 -9.05 -18.80 8.86
N GLY A 77 -9.66 -17.62 8.98
CA GLY A 77 -9.11 -16.48 9.71
C GLY A 77 -7.75 -16.04 9.18
N LYS A 78 -6.82 -15.70 10.07
CA LYS A 78 -5.48 -15.21 9.72
C LYS A 78 -4.49 -16.31 9.28
N SER A 79 -4.98 -17.52 9.00
CA SER A 79 -4.14 -18.59 8.47
C SER A 79 -3.85 -18.36 6.99
N PHE A 80 -2.90 -17.48 6.67
CA PHE A 80 -2.57 -17.11 5.29
C PHE A 80 -2.04 -18.29 4.45
N HIS A 81 -1.37 -19.25 5.07
CA HIS A 81 -0.97 -20.50 4.41
C HIS A 81 -2.19 -21.31 3.96
N ARG A 82 -3.28 -21.29 4.73
CA ARG A 82 -4.53 -21.95 4.39
C ARG A 82 -5.31 -21.16 3.33
N ILE A 83 -5.34 -19.83 3.43
CA ILE A 83 -5.95 -18.95 2.41
C ILE A 83 -5.27 -19.14 1.06
N ARG A 84 -3.93 -19.27 1.02
CA ARG A 84 -3.19 -19.54 -0.21
C ARG A 84 -3.61 -20.81 -0.92
N GLN A 85 -4.15 -21.81 -0.23
CA GLN A 85 -4.67 -23.01 -0.89
C GLN A 85 -5.87 -22.71 -1.79
N MET A 86 -6.63 -21.64 -1.50
CA MET A 86 -7.73 -21.15 -2.34
C MET A 86 -7.28 -20.10 -3.38
N LEU A 87 -6.08 -19.54 -3.20
CA LEU A 87 -5.47 -18.53 -4.07
C LEU A 87 -4.00 -18.94 -4.35
N PRO A 88 -3.76 -20.02 -5.11
CA PRO A 88 -2.43 -20.58 -5.28
C PRO A 88 -1.48 -19.62 -6.03
N ASP A 89 -2.03 -18.79 -6.91
CA ASP A 89 -1.31 -17.82 -7.73
C ASP A 89 -0.90 -16.56 -6.95
N LYS A 90 -1.44 -16.37 -5.73
CA LYS A 90 -1.07 -15.25 -4.87
C LYS A 90 -0.03 -15.68 -3.85
N SER A 91 1.09 -14.94 -3.81
CA SER A 91 2.11 -15.14 -2.78
C SER A 91 1.57 -14.75 -1.40
N ILE A 92 2.15 -15.34 -0.34
CA ILE A 92 1.79 -15.00 1.05
C ILE A 92 1.96 -13.50 1.30
N ALA A 93 3.01 -12.88 0.75
CA ALA A 93 3.24 -11.44 0.86
C ALA A 93 2.10 -10.63 0.23
N SER A 94 1.62 -11.03 -0.95
CA SER A 94 0.48 -10.38 -1.61
C SER A 94 -0.81 -10.52 -0.80
N LEU A 95 -1.09 -11.70 -0.25
CA LEU A 95 -2.26 -11.94 0.62
C LEU A 95 -2.22 -11.07 1.89
N VAL A 96 -1.04 -10.94 2.51
CA VAL A 96 -0.86 -10.12 3.71
C VAL A 96 -1.01 -8.63 3.37
N LYS A 97 -0.42 -8.17 2.26
CA LYS A 97 -0.57 -6.78 1.77
C LYS A 97 -2.04 -6.45 1.49
N TYR A 98 -2.75 -7.34 0.82
CA TYR A 98 -4.18 -7.19 0.54
C TYR A 98 -4.99 -7.13 1.83
N TYR A 99 -4.75 -8.03 2.80
CA TYR A 99 -5.42 -8.02 4.10
C TYR A 99 -5.36 -6.67 4.81
N TYR A 100 -4.18 -6.06 4.90
CA TYR A 100 -4.04 -4.77 5.59
C TYR A 100 -4.73 -3.62 4.85
N SER A 101 -4.71 -3.65 3.51
CA SER A 101 -5.42 -2.68 2.67
C SER A 101 -6.94 -2.83 2.82
N TRP A 102 -7.45 -4.06 2.74
CA TRP A 102 -8.85 -4.41 2.88
C TRP A 102 -9.40 -4.12 4.29
N LYS A 103 -8.64 -4.48 5.35
CA LYS A 103 -9.02 -4.22 6.74
C LYS A 103 -9.15 -2.72 7.04
N LYS A 104 -8.27 -1.88 6.47
CA LYS A 104 -8.34 -0.41 6.58
C LYS A 104 -9.64 0.15 5.99
N THR A 105 -10.13 -0.43 4.90
CA THR A 105 -11.42 -0.05 4.30
C THR A 105 -12.61 -0.55 5.12
N ARG A 106 -12.52 -1.76 5.70
CA ARG A 106 -13.57 -2.34 6.58
C ARG A 106 -13.67 -1.69 7.97
N SER A 107 -12.65 -0.99 8.44
CA SER A 107 -12.70 -0.23 9.70
C SER A 107 -13.37 1.16 9.55
N ARG A 108 -13.61 1.61 8.31
CA ARG A 108 -14.27 2.88 8.01
C ARG A 108 -15.79 2.76 7.83
N THR A 109 -16.36 1.55 7.94
CA THR A 109 -17.82 1.36 7.91
C THR A 109 -18.45 1.81 9.25
N SER A 110 -19.61 2.46 9.13
CA SER A 110 -20.25 3.41 10.06
C SER A 110 -20.41 3.02 11.54
N LEU A 111 -20.78 4.00 12.37
CA LEU A 111 -20.99 3.92 13.83
C LEU A 111 -21.85 2.72 14.31
N MET A 112 -22.71 2.16 13.46
CA MET A 112 -23.56 1.01 13.82
C MET A 112 -22.77 -0.31 13.95
N ASP A 113 -21.67 -0.49 13.22
CA ASP A 113 -20.78 -1.67 13.31
C ASP A 113 -20.00 -1.72 14.64
N ARG A 114 -19.92 -0.59 15.34
CA ARG A 114 -19.10 -0.39 16.54
C ARG A 114 -19.72 -1.02 17.79
N GLN A 115 -21.05 -1.13 17.85
CA GLN A 115 -21.77 -1.74 18.97
C GLN A 115 -21.62 -3.27 19.00
N ALA A 116 -21.47 -3.92 17.83
CA ALA A 116 -21.47 -5.37 17.71
C ALA A 116 -20.14 -6.05 18.09
N ARG A 117 -19.01 -5.33 18.08
CA ARG A 117 -17.66 -5.90 18.26
C ARG A 117 -17.10 -5.80 19.68
N LYS A 118 -17.90 -5.36 20.65
CA LYS A 118 -17.43 -5.03 22.01
C LYS A 118 -17.06 -6.23 22.89
N LEU A 119 -17.14 -7.47 22.39
CA LEU A 119 -16.86 -8.68 23.19
C LEU A 119 -15.60 -9.47 22.79
N THR A 120 -14.83 -9.10 21.74
CA THR A 120 -13.73 -9.98 21.26
C THR A 120 -12.34 -9.37 21.08
N ASN A 121 -12.13 -8.04 21.15
CA ASN A 121 -10.99 -7.41 20.47
C ASN A 121 -9.77 -6.92 21.28
N ASN A 122 -9.74 -7.01 22.62
CA ASN A 122 -8.70 -6.33 23.40
C ASN A 122 -7.27 -6.89 23.31
N LYS A 123 -7.07 -8.14 22.84
CA LYS A 123 -5.71 -8.72 22.70
C LYS A 123 -5.10 -8.51 21.30
N GLU A 124 -5.90 -8.29 20.26
CA GLU A 124 -5.40 -8.18 18.89
C GLU A 124 -4.85 -6.78 18.53
N GLU A 125 -5.33 -5.72 19.19
CA GLU A 125 -4.87 -4.34 18.90
C GLU A 125 -3.38 -4.14 19.17
N ARG A 126 -2.83 -4.76 20.23
CA ARG A 126 -1.43 -4.57 20.64
C ARG A 126 -0.41 -5.19 19.66
N TYR A 127 -0.75 -6.32 19.03
CA TYR A 127 0.09 -6.97 18.02
C TYR A 127 0.02 -6.26 16.67
N ASN A 128 -1.14 -5.70 16.33
CA ASN A 128 -1.34 -4.96 15.08
C ASN A 128 -0.52 -3.65 15.05
N THR A 129 -0.37 -2.96 16.18
CA THR A 129 0.47 -1.74 16.26
C THR A 129 1.94 -2.07 16.00
N CYS A 130 2.47 -3.13 16.64
CA CYS A 130 3.87 -3.53 16.47
C CYS A 130 4.18 -4.05 15.05
N ILE A 131 3.26 -4.79 14.41
CA ILE A 131 3.48 -5.32 13.05
C ILE A 131 3.34 -4.22 11.99
N SER A 132 2.49 -3.21 12.21
CA SER A 132 2.34 -2.08 11.27
C SER A 132 3.61 -1.23 11.14
N HIS A 133 4.38 -1.11 12.23
CA HIS A 133 5.69 -0.45 12.22
C HIS A 133 6.78 -1.28 11.51
N VAL A 134 6.77 -2.61 11.69
CA VAL A 134 7.74 -3.52 11.06
C VAL A 134 7.49 -3.67 9.55
N LEU A 135 6.22 -3.67 9.11
CA LEU A 135 5.86 -3.80 7.70
C LEU A 135 6.09 -2.52 6.89
N ASN A 136 5.95 -1.33 7.49
CA ASN A 136 6.45 -0.10 6.87
C ASN A 136 7.96 -0.20 6.66
N PHE A 137 8.71 -0.68 7.65
CA PHE A 137 10.16 -0.82 7.55
C PHE A 137 10.59 -1.81 6.45
N ILE A 138 9.92 -2.96 6.32
CA ILE A 138 10.24 -3.98 5.30
C ILE A 138 9.86 -3.51 3.88
N SER A 139 8.79 -2.72 3.73
CA SER A 139 8.43 -2.15 2.42
C SER A 139 9.46 -1.11 1.92
N TYR A 140 10.11 -0.37 2.82
CA TYR A 140 11.24 0.51 2.46
C TYR A 140 12.55 -0.28 2.26
N PHE A 141 12.76 -1.39 2.98
CA PHE A 141 13.98 -2.19 2.89
C PHE A 141 14.04 -3.06 1.62
N LEU A 142 12.90 -3.59 1.14
CA LEU A 142 12.86 -4.39 -0.11
C LEU A 142 13.02 -3.54 -1.37
N PHE A 143 12.68 -2.25 -1.33
CA PHE A 143 12.98 -1.30 -2.41
C PHE A 143 14.47 -0.94 -2.47
N PHE A 144 15.19 -1.02 -1.33
CA PHE A 144 16.61 -0.70 -1.25
C PHE A 144 17.54 -1.88 -1.62
N PHE A 145 17.11 -3.13 -1.44
CA PHE A 145 17.98 -4.31 -1.61
C PHE A 145 17.85 -5.03 -2.97
N PHE A 146 16.88 -4.67 -3.82
CA PHE A 146 16.73 -5.25 -5.17
C PHE A 146 17.40 -4.42 -6.28
N SER A 147 18.21 -3.41 -5.92
CA SER A 147 18.97 -2.57 -6.85
C SER A 147 20.46 -2.57 -6.49
N GLN A 148 21.07 -3.76 -6.48
CA GLN A 148 22.51 -3.93 -6.70
C GLN A 148 22.73 -4.92 -7.84
#